data_AF-A0A857L1M1-F1
#
_entry.id   AF-A0A857L1M1-F1
#
_cell.length_a   1.000
_cell.length_b   1.000
_cell.length_c   1.000
_cell.angle_alpha   90.00
_cell.angle_beta   90.00
_cell.angle_gamma   90.00
#
_symmetry.space_group_name_H-M   'P 1'
#
loop_
_entity.id
_entity.type
_entity.pdbx_description
1 polymer ?
#
loop_
_entity_poly.entity_id
_entity_poly.type
_entity_poly.pdbx_seq_one_letter_code
_entity_poly.pdbx_strand_id
1 'polypeptide(L)'
;MTSTTGPLLHLCTEADWSRAQALGHVDALSPADVGFIHLSAPYQVHLPANRLFAGRTDLLALRVDPALLTAEIRWEPGVPTDPESMLFPHLYGELPVAAIVAAEPYLPDSEGTFAPLPDAG
;
A
#
# COMPACT_ATOMS: atom_id res chain seq x y z
N MET A 1 12.13 -15.64 -10.71
CA MET A 1 11.68 -14.25 -10.56
C MET A 1 10.17 -14.27 -10.74
N THR A 2 9.42 -14.26 -9.64
CA THR A 2 7.96 -14.15 -9.70
C THR A 2 7.65 -12.69 -10.03
N SER A 3 7.45 -12.39 -11.32
CA SER A 3 6.86 -11.10 -11.70
C SER A 3 5.47 -11.03 -11.08
N THR A 4 5.27 -10.09 -10.18
CA THR A 4 3.94 -9.72 -9.72
C THR A 4 3.20 -9.15 -10.93
N THR A 5 2.30 -9.92 -11.55
CA THR A 5 1.55 -9.45 -12.73
C THR A 5 0.38 -8.55 -12.34
N GLY A 6 -0.03 -8.52 -11.07
CA GLY A 6 -1.16 -7.72 -10.57
C GLY A 6 -0.75 -6.37 -9.97
N PRO A 7 -1.69 -5.40 -9.87
CA PRO A 7 -1.45 -4.12 -9.25
C PRO A 7 -1.15 -4.28 -7.76
N LEU A 8 -0.29 -3.40 -7.25
CA LEU A 8 0.01 -3.29 -5.82
C LEU A 8 -0.81 -2.17 -5.19
N LEU A 9 -0.90 -2.16 -3.87
CA LEU A 9 -1.64 -1.15 -3.11
C LEU A 9 -0.75 -0.42 -2.11
N HIS A 10 -0.94 0.88 -2.00
CA HIS A 10 -0.44 1.69 -0.89
C HIS A 10 -1.60 2.34 -0.15
N LEU A 11 -1.54 2.36 1.18
CA LEU A 11 -2.55 3.00 2.03
C LEU A 11 -2.04 4.36 2.49
N CYS A 12 -2.87 5.40 2.31
CA CYS A 12 -2.57 6.74 2.81
C CYS A 12 -3.88 7.46 3.17
N THR A 13 -3.78 8.58 3.88
CA THR A 13 -4.96 9.43 4.08
C THR A 13 -5.28 10.24 2.83
N GLU A 14 -6.51 10.74 2.73
CA GLU A 14 -6.88 11.75 1.74
C GLU A 14 -5.95 12.97 1.79
N ALA A 15 -5.54 13.41 2.99
CA ALA A 15 -4.64 14.54 3.17
C ALA A 15 -3.22 14.24 2.68
N ASP A 16 -2.69 13.05 2.97
CA ASP A 16 -1.38 12.60 2.49
C ASP A 16 -1.39 12.47 0.97
N TRP A 17 -2.47 11.95 0.39
CA TRP A 17 -2.62 11.87 -1.06
C TRP A 17 -2.67 13.25 -1.72
N SER A 18 -3.38 14.21 -1.14
CA SER A 18 -3.40 15.58 -1.64
C SER A 18 -2.00 16.20 -1.61
N ARG A 19 -1.18 15.92 -0.59
CA ARG A 19 0.21 16.37 -0.50
C ARG A 19 1.09 15.68 -1.53
N ALA A 20 0.95 14.37 -1.67
CA ALA A 20 1.71 13.57 -2.62
C ALA A 20 1.52 14.07 -4.06
N GLN A 21 0.28 14.37 -4.44
CA GLN A 21 -0.04 14.96 -5.75
C GLN A 21 0.67 16.29 -5.99
N ALA A 22 0.81 17.13 -4.97
CA ALA A 22 1.53 18.40 -5.09
C ALA A 22 3.07 18.20 -5.18
N LEU A 23 3.61 17.15 -4.54
CA LEU A 23 5.04 16.84 -4.52
C LEU A 23 5.51 15.95 -5.69
N GLY A 24 4.58 15.26 -6.36
CA GLY A 24 4.87 14.31 -7.43
C GLY A 24 5.24 12.90 -6.97
N HIS A 25 5.32 12.66 -5.66
CA HIS A 25 5.59 11.35 -5.06
C HIS A 25 4.88 11.20 -3.71
N VAL A 26 4.65 9.97 -3.29
CA VAL A 26 4.09 9.67 -1.97
C VAL A 26 5.14 9.92 -0.90
N ASP A 27 4.80 10.82 0.02
CA ASP A 27 5.55 11.09 1.24
C ASP A 27 5.19 9.97 2.24
N ALA A 28 5.99 8.91 2.27
CA ALA A 28 5.65 7.73 3.04
C ALA A 28 5.67 8.02 4.55
N LEU A 29 4.65 7.54 5.26
CA LEU A 29 4.58 7.56 6.73
C LEU A 29 5.60 6.62 7.40
N SER A 30 6.45 5.91 6.66
CA SER A 30 7.46 5.06 7.30
C SER A 30 8.49 5.94 7.99
N PRO A 31 9.02 5.53 9.16
CA PRO A 31 10.21 6.17 9.71
C PRO A 31 11.28 6.22 8.62
N ALA A 32 11.96 7.35 8.48
CA ALA A 32 13.06 7.53 7.52
C ALA A 32 14.13 6.42 7.62
N ASP A 33 14.15 5.69 8.74
CA ASP A 33 15.08 4.60 9.04
C ASP A 33 14.76 3.25 8.35
N VAL A 34 13.54 3.05 7.84
CA VAL A 34 13.13 1.76 7.25
C VAL A 34 13.56 1.63 5.78
N GLY A 35 13.75 2.76 5.08
CA GLY A 35 14.35 2.79 3.73
C GLY A 35 13.51 2.19 2.60
N PHE A 36 12.23 1.87 2.84
CA PHE A 36 11.30 1.37 1.83
C PHE A 36 9.85 1.79 2.10
N ILE A 37 9.03 1.79 1.05
CA ILE A 37 7.58 2.04 1.12
C ILE A 37 6.84 0.72 1.22
N HIS A 38 5.99 0.57 2.24
CA HIS A 38 5.11 -0.58 2.36
C HIS A 38 4.04 -0.57 1.28
N LEU A 39 3.94 -1.70 0.57
CA LEU A 39 2.87 -2.01 -0.34
C LEU A 39 2.12 -3.26 0.15
N SER A 40 1.02 -3.59 -0.51
CA SER A 40 0.27 -4.83 -0.30
C SER A 40 -0.23 -5.37 -1.62
N ALA A 41 -0.39 -6.70 -1.71
CA ALA A 41 -1.30 -7.26 -2.71
C ALA A 41 -2.77 -6.93 -2.32
N PRO A 42 -3.72 -6.92 -3.28
CA PRO A 42 -5.13 -6.65 -3.00
C PRO A 42 -5.72 -7.55 -1.90
N TYR A 43 -5.44 -8.85 -1.94
CA TYR A 43 -5.90 -9.80 -0.93
C TYR A 43 -5.29 -9.56 0.47
N GLN A 44 -4.19 -8.82 0.59
CA GLN A 44 -3.50 -8.57 1.87
C GLN A 44 -3.80 -7.21 2.48
N VAL A 45 -4.26 -6.23 1.70
CA VAL A 45 -4.29 -4.80 2.11
C VAL A 45 -5.13 -4.52 3.36
N HIS A 46 -6.15 -5.33 3.61
CA HIS A 46 -6.97 -5.25 4.82
C HIS A 46 -6.18 -5.54 6.10
N LEU A 47 -5.11 -6.32 6.04
CA LEU A 47 -4.29 -6.67 7.20
C LEU A 47 -3.59 -5.45 7.82
N PRO A 48 -2.77 -4.67 7.07
CA PRO A 48 -2.21 -3.44 7.61
C PRO A 48 -3.29 -2.38 7.89
N ALA A 49 -4.37 -2.31 7.09
CA ALA A 49 -5.47 -1.38 7.34
C ALA A 49 -6.09 -1.60 8.73
N ASN A 50 -6.43 -2.84 9.07
CA ASN A 50 -7.01 -3.18 10.37
C ASN A 50 -6.02 -3.02 11.54
N ARG A 51 -4.71 -3.14 11.31
CA ARG A 51 -3.69 -2.96 12.36
C ARG A 51 -3.40 -1.51 12.67
N LEU A 52 -3.35 -0.66 11.64
CA LEU A 52 -2.81 0.70 11.73
C LEU A 52 -3.88 1.79 11.63
N PHE A 53 -5.02 1.49 11.01
CA PHE A 53 -6.02 2.49 10.62
C PHE A 53 -7.46 2.09 10.99
N ALA A 54 -7.66 1.12 11.90
CA ALA A 54 -8.98 0.67 12.34
C ALA A 54 -9.93 1.85 12.65
N GLY A 55 -11.14 1.80 12.08
CA GLY A 55 -12.17 2.83 12.26
C GLY A 55 -11.96 4.15 11.52
N ARG A 56 -10.86 4.34 10.78
CA ARG A 56 -10.64 5.55 9.97
C ARG A 56 -11.52 5.57 8.73
N THR A 57 -12.08 6.74 8.43
CA THR A 57 -12.97 6.94 7.26
C THR A 57 -12.35 7.84 6.19
N ASP A 58 -11.11 8.30 6.40
CA ASP A 58 -10.34 9.17 5.49
C ASP A 58 -9.22 8.40 4.78
N LEU A 59 -9.32 7.07 4.70
CA LEU A 59 -8.30 6.20 4.13
C LEU A 59 -8.53 5.98 2.63
N LEU A 60 -7.45 6.07 1.85
CA LEU A 60 -7.43 5.73 0.44
C LEU A 60 -6.58 4.48 0.20
N ALA A 61 -7.04 3.63 -0.71
CA ALA A 61 -6.23 2.59 -1.34
C ALA A 61 -5.75 3.09 -2.71
N LEU A 62 -4.44 3.35 -2.81
CA LEU A 62 -3.79 3.75 -4.06
C LEU A 62 -3.39 2.50 -4.84
N ARG A 63 -3.92 2.32 -6.05
CA ARG A 63 -3.49 1.28 -6.99
C ARG A 63 -2.22 1.72 -7.70
N VAL A 64 -1.16 0.92 -7.52
CA VAL A 64 0.16 1.12 -8.09
C VAL A 64 0.36 0.13 -9.23
N ASP A 65 0.74 0.61 -10.40
CA ASP A 65 1.21 -0.23 -11.51
C ASP A 65 2.71 -0.52 -11.32
N PRO A 66 3.11 -1.78 -11.03
CA PRO A 66 4.51 -2.12 -10.84
C PRO A 66 5.37 -1.90 -12.09
N ALA A 67 4.78 -1.89 -13.29
CA ALA A 67 5.51 -1.64 -14.53
C ALA A 67 5.95 -0.17 -14.67
N LEU A 68 5.34 0.74 -13.91
CA LEU A 68 5.70 2.16 -13.86
C LEU A 68 6.70 2.49 -12.75
N LEU A 69 7.11 1.49 -11.96
CA LEU A 69 8.11 1.65 -10.91
C LEU A 69 9.51 1.35 -11.45
N THR A 70 10.47 2.21 -11.09
CA THR A 70 11.89 2.03 -11.41
C THR A 70 12.69 1.46 -10.25
N ALA A 71 12.20 1.64 -9.02
CA ALA A 71 12.82 1.12 -7.81
C ALA A 71 12.53 -0.37 -7.62
N GLU A 72 13.40 -1.05 -6.88
CA GLU A 72 13.30 -2.48 -6.62
C GLU A 72 12.12 -2.79 -5.69
N ILE A 73 11.33 -3.82 -6.03
CA ILE A 73 10.34 -4.39 -5.14
C ILE A 73 10.87 -5.71 -4.59
N ARG A 74 10.91 -5.83 -3.26
CA ARG A 74 11.20 -7.10 -2.58
C ARG A 74 9.98 -7.60 -1.85
N TRP A 75 9.79 -8.91 -1.86
CA TRP A 75 8.74 -9.58 -1.10
C TRP A 75 9.35 -10.14 0.17
N GLU A 76 8.99 -9.55 1.31
CA GLU A 76 9.62 -9.83 2.60
C GLU A 76 8.56 -10.00 3.70
N PRO A 77 8.88 -10.68 4.81
CA PRO A 77 7.96 -10.77 5.94
C PRO A 77 7.50 -9.38 6.42
N GLY A 78 6.22 -9.28 6.77
CA GLY A 78 5.63 -8.04 7.29
C GLY A 78 6.05 -7.76 8.73
N VAL A 79 5.22 -8.17 9.70
CA VAL A 79 5.57 -8.07 11.13
C VAL A 79 5.91 -9.44 11.72
N PRO A 80 6.65 -9.52 12.84
CA PRO A 80 7.02 -10.80 13.45
C PRO A 80 5.86 -11.72 13.85
N THR A 81 4.65 -11.18 13.97
CA THR A 81 3.43 -11.96 14.28
C THR A 81 2.76 -12.55 13.04
N ASP A 82 3.20 -12.18 11.83
CA ASP A 82 2.73 -12.79 10.60
C ASP A 82 3.39 -14.17 10.38
N PRO A 83 2.73 -15.11 9.70
CA PRO A 83 3.40 -16.31 9.21
C PRO A 83 4.61 -15.93 8.35
N GLU A 84 5.74 -16.61 8.50
CA GLU A 84 6.96 -16.33 7.70
C GLU A 84 6.72 -16.42 6.19
N SER A 85 5.74 -17.24 5.77
CA SER A 85 5.33 -17.38 4.37
C SER A 85 4.48 -16.21 3.85
N MET A 86 3.99 -15.34 4.74
CA MET A 86 3.21 -14.16 4.39
C MET A 86 4.16 -13.01 4.06
N LEU A 87 4.46 -12.87 2.77
CA LEU A 87 5.33 -11.83 2.27
C LEU A 87 4.51 -10.61 1.83
N PHE A 88 5.02 -9.42 2.12
CA PHE A 88 4.51 -8.14 1.64
C PHE A 88 5.51 -7.51 0.68
N PRO A 89 5.04 -6.79 -0.36
CA PRO A 89 5.91 -6.04 -1.24
C PRO A 89 6.43 -4.77 -0.54
N HIS A 90 7.74 -4.57 -0.59
CA HIS A 90 8.44 -3.38 -0.14
C HIS A 90 9.14 -2.73 -1.32
N LEU A 91 8.82 -1.45 -1.56
CA LEU A 91 9.45 -0.65 -2.62
C LEU A 91 10.67 0.09 -2.05
N TYR A 92 11.86 -0.26 -2.50
CA TYR A 92 13.13 0.33 -2.08
C TYR A 92 13.44 1.59 -2.89
N GLY A 93 12.65 2.64 -2.65
CA GLY A 93 12.77 3.94 -3.31
C GLY A 93 11.48 4.75 -3.19
N GLU A 94 11.41 5.83 -3.96
CA GLU A 94 10.24 6.69 -4.01
C GLU A 94 9.07 6.01 -4.74
N LEU A 95 7.84 6.29 -4.30
CA LEU A 95 6.62 5.91 -5.00
C LEU A 95 6.11 7.14 -5.78
N PRO A 96 6.37 7.25 -7.09
CA PRO A 96 5.94 8.39 -7.87
C PRO A 96 4.42 8.40 -8.05
N VAL A 97 3.81 9.58 -8.02
CA VAL A 97 2.36 9.77 -8.33
C VAL A 97 2.03 9.22 -9.72
N ALA A 98 2.97 9.30 -10.66
CA ALA A 98 2.82 8.77 -12.01
C ALA A 98 2.64 7.24 -12.08
N ALA A 99 3.02 6.49 -11.04
CA ALA A 99 2.77 5.05 -10.97
C ALA A 99 1.39 4.71 -10.36
N ILE A 100 0.65 5.71 -9.87
CA ILE A 100 -0.68 5.52 -9.27
C ILE A 100 -1.74 5.57 -10.37
N VAL A 101 -2.40 4.43 -10.63
CA VAL A 101 -3.42 4.29 -11.69
C VAL A 101 -4.85 4.49 -11.18
N ALA A 102 -5.06 4.40 -9.86
CA ALA A 102 -6.32 4.77 -9.21
C ALA A 102 -6.10 5.12 -7.73
N ALA A 103 -6.94 6.00 -7.20
CA ALA A 103 -7.01 6.30 -5.77
C ALA A 103 -8.47 6.16 -5.33
N GLU A 104 -8.77 5.15 -4.54
CA GLU A 104 -10.15 4.78 -4.18
C GLU A 104 -10.37 4.93 -2.67
N PRO A 105 -11.50 5.50 -2.22
CA PRO A 105 -11.89 5.44 -0.81
C PRO A 105 -11.92 4.00 -0.33
N TYR A 106 -11.22 3.72 0.76
CA TYR A 106 -11.23 2.43 1.40
C TYR A 106 -11.85 2.59 2.77
N LEU A 107 -13.13 2.19 2.87
CA LEU A 107 -13.96 2.46 4.04
C LEU A 107 -14.09 1.19 4.90
N PRO A 108 -14.07 1.34 6.23
CA PRO A 108 -14.38 0.24 7.12
C PRO A 108 -15.89 -0.03 7.18
N ASP A 109 -16.26 -1.19 7.70
CA ASP A 109 -17.64 -1.52 8.06
C ASP A 109 -18.09 -0.78 9.34
N SER A 110 -19.30 -1.08 9.81
CA SER A 110 -19.86 -0.47 11.04
C SER A 110 -19.06 -0.77 12.31
N GLU A 111 -18.23 -1.82 12.29
CA GLU A 111 -17.35 -2.21 13.40
C GLU A 111 -15.95 -1.61 13.26
N GLY A 112 -15.72 -0.77 12.25
CA GLY A 112 -14.41 -0.17 11.99
C GLY A 112 -13.41 -1.11 11.31
N THR A 113 -13.88 -2.23 10.73
CA THR A 113 -13.05 -3.27 10.11
C THR A 113 -13.02 -3.13 8.58
N PHE A 114 -11.83 -3.27 8.00
CA PHE A 114 -11.61 -3.25 6.55
C PHE A 114 -11.64 -4.68 5.98
N ALA A 115 -12.30 -4.85 4.83
CA ALA A 115 -12.42 -6.11 4.12
C ALA A 115 -11.35 -6.25 3.02
N PRO A 116 -10.88 -7.47 2.68
CA PRO A 116 -9.93 -7.66 1.57
C PRO A 116 -10.48 -7.08 0.27
N LEU A 117 -9.57 -6.57 -0.58
CA LEU A 117 -9.93 -6.16 -1.93
C LEU A 117 -9.77 -7.34 -2.89
N PRO A 118 -10.63 -7.47 -3.90
CA PRO A 118 -10.45 -8.48 -4.93
C PRO A 118 -9.16 -8.18 -5.71
N ASP A 119 -8.49 -9.25 -6.15
CA ASP A 119 -7.43 -9.10 -7.15
C ASP A 119 -8.02 -8.42 -8.39
N ALA A 120 -7.27 -7.48 -8.97
CA ALA A 120 -7.63 -6.96 -10.28
C ALA A 120 -7.39 -8.11 -11.28
N GLY A 121 -8.48 -8.64 -11.84
CA GLY A 121 -8.45 -9.71 -12.84
C GLY A 121 -7.86 -9.28 -14.18
#